data_AF-A0A369K4A2-F1
#
_entry.id   AF-A0A369K4A2-F1
#
_cell.length_a   1.000
_cell.length_b   1.000
_cell.length_c   1.000
_cell.angle_alpha   90.00
_cell.angle_beta   90.00
_cell.angle_gamma   90.00
#
_symmetry.space_group_name_H-M   'P 1'
#
loop_
_entity.id
_entity.type
_entity.pdbx_description
1 polymer ?
#
loop_
_entity_poly.entity_id
_entity_poly.type
_entity_poly.pdbx_seq_one_letter_code
_entity_poly.pdbx_strand_id
1 'polypeptide(L)'
;MTSNLEQEEVSLPDNWTVCVKNDSEAFEYDALSNKYCDGPIDAEMSSILTAIHLLDANTMGMAVACSFMPTDDLFAEPMPVIHLTVESLEVLKTAPTTQTPVHIYISSTSQWHGGT
;
A
#
# COMPACT_ATOMS: atom_id res chain seq x y z
N MET A 1 -16.03 -15.51 -28.20
CA MET A 1 -15.20 -16.29 -27.26
C MET A 1 -14.89 -15.36 -26.11
N THR A 2 -15.62 -15.47 -25.02
CA THR A 2 -15.37 -14.73 -23.78
C THR A 2 -14.20 -15.39 -23.08
N SER A 3 -13.03 -14.77 -23.14
CA SER A 3 -11.91 -15.14 -22.29
C SER A 3 -12.28 -14.72 -20.86
N ASN A 4 -12.80 -15.67 -20.09
CA ASN A 4 -12.78 -15.56 -18.63
C ASN A 4 -11.31 -15.63 -18.23
N LEU A 5 -10.66 -14.47 -18.07
CA LEU A 5 -9.44 -14.39 -17.30
C LEU A 5 -9.85 -14.72 -15.86
N GLU A 6 -9.54 -15.94 -15.43
CA GLU A 6 -9.44 -16.26 -14.02
C GLU A 6 -8.33 -15.35 -13.47
N GLN A 7 -8.69 -14.22 -12.86
CA GLN A 7 -7.73 -13.45 -12.06
C GLN A 7 -7.30 -14.39 -10.93
N GLU A 8 -6.07 -14.88 -11.04
CA GLU A 8 -5.40 -15.62 -9.98
C GLU A 8 -5.49 -14.75 -8.71
N GLU A 9 -6.26 -15.19 -7.71
CA GLU A 9 -6.39 -14.44 -6.46
C GLU A 9 -5.02 -14.36 -5.80
N VAL A 10 -4.44 -13.16 -5.79
CA VAL A 10 -3.20 -12.89 -5.06
C VAL A 10 -3.55 -12.96 -3.57
N SER A 11 -3.13 -14.04 -2.91
CA SER A 11 -3.27 -14.19 -1.46
C SER A 11 -2.31 -13.22 -0.77
N LEU A 12 -2.86 -12.16 -0.20
CA LEU A 12 -2.10 -11.17 0.58
C LEU A 12 -1.99 -11.61 2.05
N PRO A 13 -0.97 -11.12 2.79
CA PRO A 13 -0.90 -11.29 4.24
C PRO A 13 -2.11 -10.66 4.95
N ASP A 14 -2.47 -11.19 6.13
CA ASP A 14 -3.66 -10.73 6.89
C ASP A 14 -3.62 -9.26 7.31
N ASN A 15 -2.43 -8.66 7.42
CA ASN A 15 -2.24 -7.25 7.76
C ASN A 15 -2.07 -6.35 6.52
N TRP A 16 -2.39 -6.86 5.32
CA TRP A 16 -2.33 -6.14 4.07
C TRP A 16 -3.76 -5.87 3.57
N THR A 17 -4.09 -4.59 3.43
CA THR A 17 -5.43 -4.15 3.06
C THR A 17 -5.37 -3.48 1.69
N VAL A 18 -6.17 -3.96 0.73
CA VAL A 18 -6.35 -3.28 -0.55
C VAL A 18 -7.32 -2.12 -0.36
N CYS A 19 -6.83 -0.90 -0.54
CA CYS A 19 -7.61 0.32 -0.42
C CYS A 19 -8.03 0.79 -1.81
N VAL A 20 -9.32 0.59 -2.15
CA VAL A 20 -9.88 1.15 -3.38
C VAL A 20 -10.15 2.63 -3.14
N LYS A 21 -9.50 3.52 -3.90
CA LYS A 21 -9.86 4.94 -3.92
C LYS A 21 -11.18 5.11 -4.66
N ASN A 22 -12.29 4.74 -4.03
CA ASN A 22 -13.61 5.20 -4.46
C ASN A 22 -13.82 6.58 -3.85
N ASP A 23 -14.11 7.59 -4.66
CA ASP A 23 -14.39 8.98 -4.22
C ASP A 23 -15.57 9.10 -3.22
N SER A 24 -16.20 7.99 -2.86
CA SER A 24 -17.35 7.87 -1.94
C SER A 24 -17.06 7.11 -0.65
N GLU A 25 -15.91 6.42 -0.54
CA GLU A 25 -15.45 5.82 0.72
C GLU A 25 -14.46 6.79 1.34
N ALA A 26 -14.97 7.64 2.24
CA ALA A 26 -14.12 8.46 3.08
C ALA A 26 -13.15 7.51 3.80
N PHE A 27 -11.86 7.74 3.61
CA PHE A 27 -10.82 7.03 4.32
C PHE A 27 -11.15 6.99 5.81
N GLU A 28 -11.06 5.82 6.44
CA GLU A 28 -11.33 5.64 7.87
C GLU A 28 -10.26 6.28 8.78
N TYR A 29 -9.31 7.02 8.20
CA TYR A 29 -8.14 7.56 8.88
C TYR A 29 -7.90 9.03 8.54
N ASP A 30 -7.63 9.83 9.57
CA ASP A 30 -7.14 11.18 9.40
C ASP A 30 -5.64 11.17 9.03
N ALA A 31 -5.26 11.96 8.03
CA ALA A 31 -3.85 12.15 7.68
C ALA A 31 -3.15 12.94 8.80
N LEU A 32 -2.28 12.27 9.55
CA LEU A 32 -1.45 12.92 10.56
C LEU A 32 -0.29 13.66 9.90
N SER A 33 0.16 14.77 10.50
CA SER A 33 1.29 15.55 9.98
C SER A 33 2.56 14.69 9.89
N ASN A 34 3.42 14.95 8.89
CA ASN A 34 4.69 14.24 8.63
C ASN A 34 5.66 14.10 9.83
N LYS A 35 5.41 14.78 10.95
CA LYS A 35 6.20 14.69 12.19
C LYS A 35 6.02 13.38 12.96
N TYR A 36 5.08 12.52 12.55
CA TYR A 36 4.78 11.26 13.22
C TYR A 36 5.24 10.01 12.43
N CYS A 37 6.04 10.19 11.37
CA CYS A 37 6.51 9.10 10.51
C CYS A 37 7.83 8.46 10.96
N ASP A 38 8.27 8.68 12.20
CA ASP A 38 9.56 8.19 12.70
C ASP A 38 9.40 6.79 13.34
N GLY A 39 9.90 5.76 12.65
CA GLY A 39 9.90 4.37 13.14
C GLY A 39 10.73 3.43 12.25
N PRO A 40 11.03 2.19 12.69
CA PRO A 40 11.91 1.23 11.99
C PRO A 40 11.27 0.58 10.74
N ILE A 41 10.54 1.35 9.93
CA ILE A 41 9.72 0.87 8.81
C ILE A 41 10.51 0.82 7.49
N ASP A 42 11.64 1.54 7.41
CA ASP A 42 12.49 1.63 6.21
C ASP A 42 12.94 0.25 5.68
N ALA A 43 13.24 -0.68 6.58
CA ALA A 43 13.67 -2.03 6.20
C ALA A 43 12.53 -2.82 5.54
N GLU A 44 11.31 -2.73 6.10
CA GLU A 44 10.13 -3.38 5.55
C GLU A 44 9.76 -2.79 4.19
N MET A 45 9.72 -1.45 4.08
CA MET A 45 9.49 -0.77 2.80
C MET A 45 10.52 -1.16 1.74
N SER A 46 11.80 -1.15 2.10
CA SER A 46 12.88 -1.53 1.18
C SER A 46 12.74 -2.99 0.72
N SER A 47 12.34 -3.89 1.62
CA SER A 47 12.13 -5.30 1.30
C SER A 47 10.97 -5.53 0.34
N ILE A 48 9.85 -4.82 0.54
CA ILE A 48 8.69 -4.85 -0.36
C ILE A 48 9.08 -4.35 -1.74
N LEU A 49 9.69 -3.16 -1.82
CA LEU A 49 10.08 -2.57 -3.10
C LEU A 49 11.11 -3.44 -3.82
N THR A 50 12.06 -4.04 -3.10
CA THR A 50 13.02 -4.97 -3.68
C THR A 50 12.31 -6.20 -4.26
N ALA A 51 11.35 -6.79 -3.54
CA ALA A 51 10.59 -7.94 -4.02
C ALA A 51 9.79 -7.64 -5.29
N ILE A 52 9.18 -6.45 -5.38
CA ILE A 52 8.47 -5.97 -6.57
C ILE A 52 9.44 -5.86 -7.76
N HIS A 53 10.57 -5.18 -7.59
CA HIS A 53 11.56 -4.99 -8.66
C HIS A 53 12.22 -6.31 -9.10
N LEU A 54 12.33 -7.30 -8.20
CA LEU A 54 12.85 -8.63 -8.54
C LEU A 54 11.85 -9.43 -9.39
N LEU A 55 10.56 -9.20 -9.24
CA LEU A 55 9.55 -9.85 -10.06
C LEU A 55 9.46 -9.19 -11.44
N ASP A 56 9.43 -7.86 -11.50
CA ASP A 56 9.52 -7.08 -12.73
C ASP A 56 10.28 -5.77 -12.50
N ALA A 57 11.44 -5.66 -13.13
CA ALA A 57 12.31 -4.49 -13.01
C ALA A 57 11.73 -3.20 -13.63
N ASN A 58 10.69 -3.32 -14.46
CA ASN A 58 10.01 -2.16 -15.07
C ASN A 58 8.78 -1.70 -14.29
N THR A 59 8.33 -2.46 -13.29
CA THR A 59 7.18 -2.10 -12.47
C THR A 59 7.53 -0.90 -11.58
N MET A 60 6.68 0.13 -11.59
CA MET A 60 6.78 1.21 -10.61
C MET A 60 6.04 0.85 -9.32
N GLY A 61 6.72 1.07 -8.19
CA GLY A 61 6.14 0.95 -6.86
C GLY A 61 6.70 2.02 -5.93
N MET A 62 5.87 2.54 -5.03
CA MET A 62 6.29 3.50 -4.00
C MET A 62 5.74 3.05 -2.65
N ALA A 63 6.62 3.01 -1.66
CA ALA A 63 6.26 2.74 -0.28
C ALA A 63 6.62 3.97 0.56
N VAL A 64 5.68 4.41 1.40
CA VAL A 64 5.87 5.55 2.30
C VAL A 64 5.38 5.15 3.69
N ALA A 65 6.18 5.44 4.72
CA ALA A 65 5.76 5.29 6.09
C ALA A 65 4.77 6.41 6.45
N CYS A 66 3.57 6.02 6.86
CA CYS A 66 2.51 6.90 7.31
C CYS A 66 2.14 6.56 8.75
N SER A 67 1.50 7.52 9.42
CA SER A 67 0.83 7.28 10.70
C SER A 67 -0.64 7.64 10.54
N PHE A 68 -1.51 6.72 10.92
CA PHE A 68 -2.95 6.88 10.81
C PHE A 68 -3.58 6.87 12.20
N MET A 69 -4.61 7.70 12.37
CA MET A 69 -5.49 7.66 13.54
C MET A 69 -6.87 7.18 13.06
N PRO A 70 -7.43 6.11 13.64
CA PRO A 70 -8.80 5.69 13.39
C PRO A 70 -9.77 6.85 13.64
N THR A 71 -10.68 7.11 12.70
CA THR A 71 -11.67 8.21 12.81
C THR A 71 -12.79 7.91 13.80
N ASP A 72 -12.99 6.65 14.16
CA ASP A 72 -14.04 6.15 15.04
C ASP A 72 -13.67 6.15 16.53
N ASP A 73 -12.39 6.34 16.87
CA ASP A 73 -11.89 6.42 18.24
C ASP A 73 -11.03 7.67 18.48
N LEU A 74 -11.63 8.65 19.17
CA LEU A 74 -10.99 9.92 19.55
C LEU A 74 -9.80 9.76 20.52
N PHE A 75 -9.64 8.58 21.13
CA PHE A 75 -8.54 8.28 22.05
C PHE A 75 -7.52 7.30 21.45
N ALA A 76 -7.70 6.88 20.20
CA ALA A 76 -6.76 5.97 19.55
C ALA A 76 -5.38 6.63 19.39
N GLU A 77 -4.34 5.88 19.70
CA GLU A 77 -2.97 6.31 19.42
C GLU A 77 -2.69 6.18 17.91
N PRO A 78 -1.91 7.11 17.32
CA PRO A 78 -1.41 6.96 15.96
C PRO A 78 -0.72 5.62 15.74
N MET A 79 -1.16 4.89 14.72
CA MET A 79 -0.57 3.61 14.32
C MET A 79 0.27 3.78 13.05
N PRO A 80 1.51 3.25 13.02
CA PRO A 80 2.31 3.23 11.79
C PRO A 80 1.72 2.29 10.75
N VAL A 81 1.71 2.73 9.49
CA VAL A 81 1.22 1.98 8.34
C VAL A 81 2.12 2.26 7.14
N ILE A 82 2.42 1.23 6.34
CA ILE A 82 3.08 1.41 5.04
C ILE A 82 2.02 1.70 3.99
N HIS A 83 2.05 2.89 3.43
CA HIS A 83 1.30 3.22 2.22
C HIS A 83 2.07 2.70 1.01
N LEU A 84 1.53 1.68 0.34
CA LEU A 84 2.14 1.06 -0.82
C LEU A 84 1.29 1.33 -2.07
N THR A 85 1.86 2.01 -3.05
CA THR A 85 1.20 2.24 -4.34
C THR A 85 1.86 1.38 -5.41
N VAL A 86 1.06 0.60 -6.14
CA VAL A 86 1.50 -0.33 -7.19
C VAL A 86 0.57 -0.29 -8.41
N GLU A 87 1.03 -0.83 -9.55
CA GLU A 87 0.24 -0.86 -10.79
C GLU A 87 -0.79 -2.01 -10.84
N SER A 88 -0.51 -3.12 -10.15
CA SER A 88 -1.41 -4.28 -10.05
C SER A 88 -1.11 -5.08 -8.78
N LEU A 89 -2.01 -5.97 -8.36
CA LEU A 89 -1.74 -6.87 -7.22
C LEU A 89 -0.76 -7.99 -7.58
N GLU A 90 -0.61 -8.32 -8.86
CA GLU A 90 0.26 -9.42 -9.31
C GLU A 90 1.73 -9.17 -8.94
N VAL A 91 2.13 -7.90 -8.85
CA VAL A 91 3.49 -7.51 -8.48
C VAL A 91 3.82 -7.78 -7.01
N LEU A 92 2.81 -8.12 -6.21
CA LEU A 92 2.93 -8.40 -4.77
C LEU A 92 3.02 -9.90 -4.47
N LYS A 93 2.95 -10.78 -5.48
CA LYS A 93 3.01 -12.24 -5.29
C LYS A 93 4.26 -12.72 -4.55
N THR A 94 5.36 -11.97 -4.63
CA THR A 94 6.65 -12.27 -3.99
C THR A 94 6.96 -11.37 -2.80
N ALA A 95 6.06 -10.43 -2.46
CA ALA A 95 6.31 -9.49 -1.40
C ALA A 95 6.37 -10.20 -0.03
N PRO A 96 7.34 -9.86 0.84
CA PRO A 96 7.47 -10.50 2.14
C PRO A 96 6.34 -10.05 3.08
N THR A 97 6.00 -10.90 4.04
CA THR A 97 5.15 -10.49 5.17
C THR A 97 5.84 -9.40 5.99
N THR A 98 5.07 -8.43 6.43
CA THR A 98 5.52 -7.34 7.31
C THR A 98 4.88 -7.46 8.69
N GLN A 99 5.52 -6.86 9.70
CA GLN A 99 4.91 -6.59 10.99
C GLN A 99 4.03 -5.33 10.91
N THR A 100 4.50 -4.31 10.19
CA THR A 100 3.73 -3.08 9.97
C THR A 100 2.56 -3.34 9.00
N PRO A 101 1.34 -2.91 9.32
CA PRO A 101 0.22 -2.99 8.39
C PRO A 101 0.52 -2.29 7.07
N VAL A 102 0.03 -2.85 5.96
CA VAL A 102 0.28 -2.31 4.60
C VAL A 102 -1.05 -1.97 3.96
N HIS A 103 -1.20 -0.72 3.53
CA HIS A 103 -2.35 -0.27 2.75
C HIS A 103 -1.94 -0.13 1.29
N ILE A 104 -2.61 -0.87 0.41
CA ILE A 104 -2.25 -1.03 -0.99
C ILE A 104 -3.17 -0.19 -1.86
N TYR A 105 -2.60 0.67 -2.68
CA TYR A 105 -3.32 1.53 -3.62
C TYR A 105 -2.91 1.15 -5.04
N ILE A 106 -3.89 0.76 -5.84
CA ILE A 106 -3.67 0.43 -7.25
C ILE A 106 -3.77 1.72 -8.06
N SER A 107 -2.66 2.14 -8.67
CA SER A 107 -2.58 3.37 -9.47
C SER A 107 -1.95 3.07 -10.83
N SER A 108 -2.61 3.51 -11.91
CA SER A 108 -2.00 3.42 -13.24
C SER A 108 -0.88 4.46 -13.39
N THR A 109 0.16 4.11 -14.15
CA THR A 109 1.34 4.95 -14.48
C THR A 109 1.00 6.39 -14.90
N SER A 110 -0.20 6.61 -15.44
CA SER A 110 -0.71 7.93 -15.84
C SER A 110 -0.92 8.91 -14.67
N GLN A 111 -1.15 8.42 -13.45
CA GLN A 111 -1.43 9.25 -12.26
C GLN A 111 -0.16 9.64 -11.49
N TRP A 112 0.95 8.95 -11.72
CA TRP A 112 2.24 9.21 -11.07
C TRP A 112 2.91 10.51 -11.53
N HIS A 113 2.51 11.04 -12.69
CA HIS A 113 3.07 12.27 -13.29
C HIS A 113 2.25 13.54 -12.96
N GLY A 114 1.28 13.45 -12.04
CA GLY A 114 0.29 14.51 -11.77
C GLY A 114 0.56 15.42 -10.57
N GLY A 115 1.81 15.59 -10.14
CA GLY A 115 2.15 16.47 -9.02
C GLY A 115 3.36 17.34 -9.35
N THR A 116 3.13 18.46 -10.03
CA THR A 116 4.07 19.59 -10.12
C THR A 116 4.12 20.37 -8.82
#